data_AF-A0A085MZ23-F1
#
_entry.id   AF-A0A085MZ23-F1
#
_cell.length_a   1.000
_cell.length_b   1.000
_cell.length_c   1.000
_cell.angle_alpha   90.00
_cell.angle_beta   90.00
_cell.angle_gamma   90.00
#
_symmetry.space_group_name_H-M   'P 1'
#
loop_
_entity.id
_entity.type
_entity.pdbx_description
1 polymer ?
#
loop_
_entity_poly.entity_id
_entity_poly.type
_entity_poly.pdbx_seq_one_letter_code
_entity_poly.pdbx_strand_id
1 'polypeptide(L)'
;MSNTPKVAWPKEQGPVMVLPYYTGIGELFKRLGKTLGFTVYFRTSCSLRTFLRNDKRKVPSDERPGVVYKITCGCNASYVGETGNTLSRRFNQHVDALNHYKRALIKLNGQQRTSPELNDSQREEGTSTTRHKGRGRPPNKKQTTKTQRNPAKTMAYAIKSSAVVQHSSERSLGLRPTIICRENQFTLRKIKEAFYVRHNDTINRENGVEVSEAWTDLIIRTSCCTLAP
;
A
#
# COMPACT_ATOMS: atom_id res chain seq x y z
N MET A 1 66.12 -29.23 -1.84
CA MET A 1 66.32 -28.09 -0.91
C MET A 1 65.56 -26.91 -1.51
N SER A 2 64.25 -26.88 -1.25
CA SER A 2 63.54 -25.94 -0.36
C SER A 2 62.92 -24.76 -1.13
N ASN A 3 61.76 -25.04 -1.74
CA ASN A 3 60.87 -24.03 -2.31
C ASN A 3 60.06 -23.42 -1.16
N THR A 4 60.50 -22.28 -0.64
CA THR A 4 59.78 -21.57 0.43
C THR A 4 58.56 -20.83 -0.16
N PRO A 5 57.34 -21.05 0.37
CA PRO A 5 56.19 -20.28 -0.07
C PRO A 5 56.36 -18.82 0.39
N LYS A 6 56.25 -17.86 -0.52
CA LYS A 6 56.12 -16.44 -0.15
C LYS A 6 54.74 -16.24 0.47
N VAL A 7 54.67 -16.36 1.79
CA VAL A 7 53.50 -15.98 2.57
C VAL A 7 53.39 -14.45 2.48
N ALA A 8 52.40 -13.98 1.73
CA ALA A 8 52.02 -12.57 1.74
C ALA A 8 51.33 -12.29 3.08
N TRP A 9 52.03 -11.59 3.98
CA TRP A 9 51.44 -11.10 5.21
C TRP A 9 50.25 -10.19 4.89
N PRO A 10 49.11 -10.30 5.60
CA PRO A 10 48.07 -9.28 5.52
C PRO A 10 48.72 -7.97 5.93
N LYS A 11 48.72 -6.96 5.05
CA LYS A 11 49.13 -5.61 5.45
C LYS A 11 48.26 -5.23 6.64
N GLU A 12 48.87 -5.02 7.80
CA GLU A 12 48.20 -4.39 8.92
C GLU A 12 47.51 -3.15 8.38
N GLN A 13 46.18 -3.13 8.47
CA GLN A 13 45.41 -2.01 7.95
C GLN A 13 45.66 -0.84 8.90
N GLY A 14 46.62 0.01 8.52
CA GLY A 14 46.90 1.25 9.22
C GLY A 14 45.64 2.11 9.34
N PRO A 15 45.66 3.11 10.24
CA PRO A 15 44.47 3.87 10.61
C PRO A 15 43.75 4.44 9.37
N VAL A 16 42.42 4.44 9.41
CA VAL A 16 41.59 4.90 8.30
C VAL A 16 41.01 6.27 8.64
N MET A 17 41.26 7.25 7.77
CA MET A 17 40.70 8.59 7.87
C MET A 17 39.67 8.81 6.75
N VAL A 18 38.47 9.27 7.13
CA VAL A 18 37.39 9.57 6.18
C VAL A 18 37.07 11.07 6.26
N LEU A 19 37.25 11.81 5.16
CA LEU A 19 36.96 13.24 5.09
C LEU A 19 36.17 13.63 3.83
N PRO A 20 35.50 14.78 3.77
CA PRO A 20 34.94 15.31 2.52
C PRO A 20 36.05 15.62 1.51
N TYR A 21 35.81 15.39 0.21
CA TYR A 21 36.77 15.77 -0.84
C TYR A 21 36.72 17.29 -1.08
N TYR A 22 37.90 17.92 -1.00
CA TYR A 22 38.13 19.29 -1.44
C TYR A 22 39.33 19.30 -2.38
N THR A 23 39.16 19.91 -3.57
CA THR A 23 40.22 19.97 -4.58
C THR A 23 41.47 20.66 -4.02
N GLY A 24 42.65 20.09 -4.27
CA GLY A 24 43.96 20.56 -3.79
C GLY A 24 44.31 20.04 -2.39
N ILE A 25 43.34 20.04 -1.47
CA ILE A 25 43.52 19.56 -0.09
C ILE A 25 43.43 18.03 -0.02
N GLY A 26 42.49 17.42 -0.74
CA GLY A 26 42.31 15.96 -0.75
C GLY A 26 43.54 15.23 -1.29
N GLU A 27 44.13 15.72 -2.37
CA GLU A 27 45.36 15.15 -2.96
C GLU A 27 46.53 15.21 -1.98
N LEU A 28 46.62 16.28 -1.18
CA LEU A 28 47.63 16.43 -0.14
C LEU A 28 47.44 15.37 0.96
N PHE A 29 46.22 15.22 1.49
CA PHE A 29 45.93 14.20 2.50
C PHE A 29 46.14 12.77 2.00
N LYS A 30 45.79 12.48 0.74
CA LYS A 30 46.10 11.17 0.12
C LYS A 30 47.59 10.90 0.02
N ARG A 31 48.40 11.93 -0.29
CA ARG A 31 49.87 11.81 -0.31
C ARG A 31 50.42 11.58 1.09
N LEU A 32 50.00 12.39 2.07
CA LEU A 32 50.40 12.25 3.47
C LEU A 32 50.04 10.87 4.03
N GLY A 33 48.85 10.35 3.72
CA GLY A 33 48.44 9.01 4.14
C GLY A 33 49.37 7.90 3.65
N LYS A 34 49.82 7.98 2.38
CA LYS A 34 50.81 7.04 1.84
C LYS A 34 52.16 7.13 2.57
N THR A 35 52.59 8.33 2.94
CA THR A 35 53.87 8.57 3.62
C THR A 35 53.84 8.14 5.08
N LEU A 36 52.74 8.39 5.78
CA LEU A 36 52.59 8.18 7.22
C LEU A 36 51.88 6.86 7.58
N GLY A 37 51.55 6.02 6.58
CA GLY A 37 50.99 4.69 6.81
C GLY A 37 49.51 4.65 7.18
N PHE A 38 48.71 5.65 6.77
CA PHE A 38 47.27 5.69 7.01
C PHE A 38 46.46 5.79 5.70
N THR A 39 45.26 5.23 5.68
CA THR A 39 44.42 5.19 4.47
C THR A 39 43.40 6.32 4.50
N VAL A 40 43.36 7.12 3.42
CA VAL A 40 42.40 8.22 3.27
C VAL A 40 41.29 7.85 2.29
N TYR A 41 40.06 7.84 2.76
CA TYR A 41 38.86 7.79 1.92
C TYR A 41 38.16 9.14 1.90
N PHE A 42 37.59 9.48 0.74
CA PHE A 42 36.75 10.67 0.63
C PHE A 42 35.28 10.30 0.64
N ARG A 43 34.50 10.96 1.50
CA ARG A 43 33.05 11.05 1.30
C ARG A 43 32.76 12.12 0.27
N THR A 44 31.96 11.78 -0.73
CA THR A 44 31.25 12.79 -1.50
C THR A 44 30.23 13.44 -0.58
N SER A 45 30.28 14.77 -0.45
CA SER A 45 29.18 15.50 0.17
C SER A 45 27.91 15.26 -0.67
N CYS A 46 26.75 15.31 -0.02
CA CYS A 46 25.48 15.30 -0.75
C CYS A 46 25.56 16.38 -1.83
N SER A 47 25.17 16.05 -3.07
CA SER A 47 25.24 17.03 -4.16
C SER A 47 24.51 18.32 -3.76
N LEU A 48 24.98 19.47 -4.25
CA LEU A 48 24.30 20.76 -4.00
C LEU A 48 22.80 20.66 -4.36
N ARG A 49 22.46 19.88 -5.40
CA ARG A 49 21.08 19.55 -5.76
C ARG A 49 20.34 18.80 -4.64
N THR A 50 20.95 17.81 -3.99
CA THR A 50 20.36 17.07 -2.85
C THR A 50 20.19 17.95 -1.61
N PHE A 51 21.15 18.87 -1.38
CA PHE A 51 21.09 19.82 -0.27
C PHE A 51 20.01 20.89 -0.49
N LEU A 52 19.94 21.48 -1.68
CA LEU A 52 18.99 22.53 -2.03
C LEU A 52 17.58 22.00 -2.35
N ARG A 53 17.47 20.83 -3.00
CA ARG A 53 16.18 20.22 -3.36
C ARG A 53 15.74 19.22 -2.30
N ASN A 54 15.53 19.72 -1.09
CA ASN A 54 14.65 19.09 -0.10
C ASN A 54 13.20 19.60 -0.28
N ASP A 55 12.81 19.89 -1.53
CA ASP A 55 11.49 20.40 -1.94
C ASP A 55 10.37 19.35 -1.78
N LYS A 56 10.74 18.07 -1.71
CA LYS A 56 9.80 16.99 -1.41
C LYS A 56 9.39 17.06 0.06
N ARG A 57 8.13 17.42 0.31
CA ARG A 57 7.48 17.25 1.63
C ARG A 57 7.73 15.82 2.10
N LYS A 58 8.42 15.67 3.24
CA LYS A 58 8.59 14.36 3.86
C LYS A 58 7.21 13.83 4.25
N VAL A 59 6.85 12.68 3.69
CA VAL A 59 5.59 12.02 4.02
C VAL A 59 5.70 11.51 5.47
N PRO A 60 4.77 11.90 6.36
CA PRO A 60 4.65 11.34 7.70
C PRO A 60 4.67 9.80 7.67
N SER A 61 5.20 9.18 8.72
CA SER A 61 5.42 7.72 8.72
C SER A 61 4.15 6.92 8.44
N ASP A 62 3.03 7.36 9.01
CA ASP A 62 1.66 6.87 8.88
C ASP A 62 1.09 6.96 7.46
N GLU A 63 1.52 7.94 6.66
CA GLU A 63 1.08 8.15 5.28
C GLU A 63 1.96 7.42 4.25
N ARG A 64 2.96 6.63 4.68
CA ARG A 64 3.87 5.97 3.75
C ARG A 64 3.20 4.81 3.00
N PRO A 65 3.45 4.66 1.69
CA PRO A 65 2.99 3.52 0.92
C PRO A 65 3.79 2.25 1.24
N GLY A 66 3.35 1.11 0.67
CA GLY A 66 4.09 -0.15 0.79
C GLY A 66 3.86 -0.80 2.14
N VAL A 67 2.60 -1.14 2.43
CA VAL A 67 2.20 -1.72 3.71
C VAL A 67 1.50 -3.05 3.51
N VAL A 68 1.73 -3.95 4.47
CA VAL A 68 0.83 -5.08 4.75
C VAL A 68 -0.03 -4.67 5.94
N TYR A 69 -1.34 -4.81 5.82
CA TYR A 69 -2.31 -4.29 6.77
C TYR A 69 -3.35 -5.34 7.17
N LYS A 70 -3.90 -5.18 8.37
CA LYS A 70 -5.05 -5.92 8.90
C LYS A 70 -6.26 -4.99 8.90
N ILE A 71 -7.45 -5.48 8.54
CA ILE A 71 -8.72 -4.83 8.84
C ILE A 71 -9.43 -5.72 9.85
N THR A 72 -9.62 -5.23 11.07
CA THR A 72 -10.43 -5.91 12.09
C THR A 72 -11.87 -5.46 11.98
N CYS A 73 -12.78 -6.44 12.08
CA CYS A 73 -14.21 -6.20 12.19
C CYS A 73 -14.63 -6.21 13.67
N GLY A 74 -15.75 -5.57 13.99
CA GLY A 74 -16.33 -5.60 15.33
C GLY A 74 -16.75 -7.00 15.80
N CYS A 75 -16.84 -7.98 14.90
CA CYS A 75 -17.06 -9.40 15.24
C CYS A 75 -15.76 -10.21 15.34
N ASN A 76 -14.61 -9.55 15.51
CA ASN A 76 -13.26 -10.13 15.64
C ASN A 76 -12.72 -10.84 14.40
N ALA A 77 -13.50 -10.92 13.32
CA ALA A 77 -13.02 -11.35 12.02
C ALA A 77 -11.94 -10.38 11.49
N SER A 78 -10.92 -10.93 10.84
CA SER A 78 -9.80 -10.14 10.33
C SER A 78 -9.55 -10.38 8.85
N TYR A 79 -9.24 -9.32 8.10
CA TYR A 79 -8.79 -9.40 6.72
C TYR A 79 -7.36 -8.90 6.64
N VAL A 80 -6.50 -9.63 5.92
CA VAL A 80 -5.12 -9.21 5.66
C VAL A 80 -4.98 -8.85 4.19
N GLY A 81 -4.30 -7.75 3.90
CA GLY A 81 -3.97 -7.39 2.53
C GLY A 81 -2.68 -6.60 2.43
N GLU A 82 -2.16 -6.50 1.21
CA GLU A 82 -1.07 -5.56 0.89
C GLU A 82 -1.55 -4.37 0.06
N THR A 83 -0.81 -3.26 0.14
CA THR A 83 -0.95 -2.18 -0.81
C THR A 83 0.36 -1.45 -1.07
N GLY A 84 0.62 -1.17 -2.35
CA GLY A 84 1.64 -0.20 -2.77
C GLY A 84 1.24 1.27 -2.60
N ASN A 85 0.05 1.54 -2.05
CA ASN A 85 -0.45 2.89 -1.75
C ASN A 85 -0.52 3.11 -0.25
N THR A 86 -1.06 4.26 0.18
CA THR A 86 -1.32 4.50 1.61
C THR A 86 -2.43 3.59 2.12
N LEU A 87 -2.36 3.20 3.39
CA LEU A 87 -3.41 2.40 4.03
C LEU A 87 -4.78 3.08 3.91
N SER A 88 -4.84 4.38 4.18
CA SER A 88 -6.08 5.16 4.09
C SER A 88 -6.70 5.10 2.68
N ARG A 89 -5.89 5.20 1.62
CA ARG A 89 -6.39 5.08 0.25
C ARG A 89 -6.97 3.68 -0.01
N ARG A 90 -6.28 2.62 0.42
CA ARG A 90 -6.77 1.25 0.24
C ARG A 90 -8.05 1.00 1.06
N PHE A 91 -8.10 1.49 2.30
CA PHE A 91 -9.28 1.36 3.15
C PHE A 91 -10.49 2.08 2.54
N ASN A 92 -10.31 3.29 2.02
CA ASN A 92 -11.39 4.02 1.34
C ASN A 92 -11.93 3.27 0.11
N GLN A 93 -11.09 2.53 -0.63
CA GLN A 93 -11.58 1.67 -1.73
C GLN A 93 -12.54 0.59 -1.22
N HIS A 94 -12.24 -0.03 -0.07
CA HIS A 94 -13.14 -1.01 0.55
C HIS A 94 -14.45 -0.34 1.02
N VAL A 95 -14.36 0.83 1.64
CA VAL A 95 -15.53 1.61 2.09
C VAL A 95 -16.41 2.05 0.92
N ASP A 96 -15.81 2.51 -0.18
CA ASP A 96 -16.52 2.90 -1.39
C ASP A 96 -17.24 1.70 -2.01
N ALA A 97 -16.57 0.55 -2.10
CA ALA A 97 -17.19 -0.69 -2.57
C ALA A 97 -18.39 -1.12 -1.69
N LEU A 98 -18.28 -0.98 -0.36
CA LEU A 98 -19.38 -1.19 0.58
C LEU A 98 -20.53 -0.21 0.34
N ASN A 99 -20.22 1.07 0.12
CA ASN A 99 -21.24 2.09 -0.16
C ASN A 99 -21.93 1.82 -1.50
N HIS A 100 -21.21 1.35 -2.52
CA HIS A 100 -21.79 0.90 -3.78
C HIS A 100 -22.73 -0.28 -3.58
N TYR A 101 -22.35 -1.27 -2.77
CA TYR A 101 -23.21 -2.39 -2.39
C TYR A 101 -24.50 -1.91 -1.71
N LYS A 102 -24.39 -1.08 -0.66
CA LYS A 102 -25.54 -0.55 0.09
C LYS A 102 -26.51 0.24 -0.80
N ARG A 103 -25.97 1.10 -1.67
CA ARG A 103 -26.79 1.87 -2.62
C ARG A 103 -27.53 0.97 -3.61
N ALA A 104 -26.90 -0.11 -4.07
CA ALA A 104 -27.53 -1.08 -4.94
C ALA A 104 -28.61 -1.89 -4.22
N LEU A 105 -28.36 -2.31 -2.97
CA LEU A 105 -29.34 -2.99 -2.12
C LEU A 105 -30.61 -2.14 -1.90
N ILE A 106 -30.45 -0.86 -1.58
CA ILE A 106 -31.59 0.07 -1.41
C ILE A 106 -32.42 0.18 -2.69
N LYS A 107 -31.77 0.25 -3.87
CA LYS A 107 -32.47 0.30 -5.15
C LYS A 107 -33.24 -0.99 -5.44
N LEU A 108 -32.65 -2.14 -5.15
CA LEU A 108 -33.29 -3.44 -5.36
C LEU A 108 -34.55 -3.56 -4.49
N ASN A 109 -34.45 -3.19 -3.21
CA ASN A 109 -35.57 -3.21 -2.27
C ASN A 109 -36.65 -2.17 -2.63
N GLY A 110 -36.26 -1.02 -3.18
CA GLY A 110 -37.18 -0.01 -3.68
C GLY A 110 -37.95 -0.45 -4.94
N GLN A 111 -37.31 -1.21 -5.83
CA GLN A 111 -37.95 -1.77 -7.03
C GLN A 111 -38.93 -2.91 -6.70
N GLN A 112 -38.66 -3.71 -5.66
CA GLN A 112 -39.55 -4.79 -5.22
C GLN A 112 -40.88 -4.27 -4.64
N ARG A 113 -40.98 -3.00 -4.24
CA ARG A 113 -42.22 -2.41 -3.72
C ARG A 113 -43.14 -1.82 -4.79
N THR A 114 -42.75 -1.82 -6.06
CA THR A 114 -43.53 -1.21 -7.16
C THR A 114 -43.67 -2.17 -8.34
N SER A 115 -44.78 -2.91 -8.41
CA SER A 115 -45.62 -3.18 -9.61
C SER A 115 -46.74 -4.21 -9.31
N PRO A 116 -47.96 -4.10 -9.85
CA PRO A 116 -48.63 -2.94 -10.46
C PRO A 116 -50.00 -2.66 -9.79
N GLU A 117 -50.20 -1.46 -9.27
CA GLU A 117 -51.54 -0.88 -9.29
C GLU A 117 -51.46 0.47 -9.98
N LEU A 118 -52.36 0.62 -10.94
CA LEU A 118 -52.69 1.86 -11.62
C LEU A 118 -52.80 2.98 -10.57
N ASN A 119 -52.32 4.17 -10.90
CA ASN A 119 -53.17 5.37 -10.96
C ASN A 119 -52.32 6.59 -11.33
N ASP A 120 -52.91 7.31 -12.26
CA ASP A 120 -52.57 8.61 -12.82
C ASP A 120 -52.57 9.73 -11.77
N SER A 121 -52.05 10.88 -12.20
CA SER A 121 -52.24 12.26 -11.74
C SER A 121 -51.02 12.95 -11.09
N GLN A 122 -50.37 13.73 -11.97
CA GLN A 122 -49.91 15.11 -11.79
C GLN A 122 -49.04 15.45 -10.57
N ARG A 123 -47.80 15.89 -10.84
CA ARG A 123 -47.16 16.88 -9.97
C ARG A 123 -46.21 17.83 -10.69
N GLU A 124 -46.37 19.09 -10.30
CA GLU A 124 -46.04 20.33 -10.96
C GLU A 124 -44.55 20.75 -10.95
N GLU A 125 -44.30 21.75 -11.79
CA GLU A 125 -43.10 22.54 -11.98
C GLU A 125 -42.57 23.26 -10.71
N GLY A 126 -41.28 23.61 -10.75
CA GLY A 126 -40.61 24.58 -9.86
C GLY A 126 -39.30 24.01 -9.30
N THR A 127 -38.14 24.68 -9.28
CA THR A 127 -37.79 26.08 -9.55
C THR A 127 -36.30 26.10 -9.92
N SER A 128 -35.97 26.88 -10.94
CA SER A 128 -34.62 27.07 -11.46
C SER A 128 -33.83 28.03 -10.57
N THR A 129 -32.68 27.63 -10.03
CA THR A 129 -31.68 28.56 -9.49
C THR A 129 -30.37 28.38 -10.24
N THR A 130 -30.04 29.39 -11.05
CA THR A 130 -28.85 29.48 -11.88
C THR A 130 -27.61 29.79 -11.03
N ARG A 131 -26.51 29.06 -11.25
CA ARG A 131 -25.16 29.51 -10.88
C ARG A 131 -24.24 29.39 -12.09
N HIS A 132 -23.74 30.55 -12.52
CA HIS A 132 -22.85 30.71 -13.66
C HIS A 132 -21.55 29.90 -13.49
N LYS A 133 -21.21 29.07 -14.50
CA LYS A 133 -19.87 28.52 -14.68
C LYS A 133 -19.26 29.07 -15.96
N GLY A 134 -18.02 29.53 -15.83
CA GLY A 134 -17.24 30.25 -16.83
C GLY A 134 -17.07 29.54 -18.16
N ARG A 135 -16.70 30.35 -19.15
CA ARG A 135 -16.51 30.00 -20.56
C ARG A 135 -15.33 29.04 -20.72
N GLY A 136 -15.64 27.74 -20.72
CA GLY A 136 -14.80 26.70 -21.28
C GLY A 136 -15.54 26.03 -22.44
N ARG A 137 -14.81 25.61 -23.48
CA ARG A 137 -15.36 24.84 -24.61
C ARG A 137 -16.13 23.63 -24.06
N PRO A 138 -17.41 23.44 -24.43
CA PRO A 138 -18.20 22.35 -23.88
C PRO A 138 -17.53 21.01 -24.22
N PRO A 139 -17.34 20.10 -23.25
CA PRO A 139 -16.86 18.77 -23.58
C PRO A 139 -17.91 18.12 -24.45
N ASN A 140 -17.48 17.52 -25.55
CA ASN A 140 -18.33 16.76 -26.45
C ASN A 140 -18.95 15.61 -25.64
N LYS A 141 -20.16 15.81 -25.09
CA LYS A 141 -20.93 14.77 -24.41
C LYS A 141 -21.30 13.76 -25.48
N LYS A 142 -20.43 12.78 -25.72
CA LYS A 142 -20.89 11.49 -26.23
C LYS A 142 -21.94 11.04 -25.22
N GLN A 143 -23.19 11.03 -25.66
CA GLN A 143 -24.34 10.58 -24.90
C GLN A 143 -24.13 9.08 -24.69
N THR A 144 -23.31 8.70 -23.70
CA THR A 144 -23.30 7.34 -23.22
C THR A 144 -24.65 7.19 -22.53
N THR A 145 -25.54 6.42 -23.18
CA THR A 145 -26.73 5.92 -22.54
C THR A 145 -26.28 5.33 -21.21
N LYS A 146 -26.73 5.95 -20.12
CA LYS A 146 -26.39 5.54 -18.77
C LYS A 146 -27.20 4.28 -18.52
N THR A 147 -26.82 3.16 -19.14
CA THR A 147 -27.45 1.86 -18.96
C THR A 147 -27.56 1.66 -17.46
N GLN A 148 -28.79 1.70 -16.94
CA GLN A 148 -29.02 1.50 -15.52
C GLN A 148 -28.47 0.11 -15.19
N ARG A 149 -27.28 0.05 -14.60
CA ARG A 149 -26.69 -1.23 -14.18
C ARG A 149 -27.66 -1.87 -13.20
N ASN A 150 -28.10 -3.08 -13.53
CA ASN A 150 -28.96 -3.88 -12.67
C ASN A 150 -28.37 -3.89 -11.25
N PRO A 151 -29.16 -3.49 -10.22
CA PRO A 151 -28.68 -3.43 -8.84
C PRO A 151 -28.12 -4.76 -8.34
N ALA A 152 -28.74 -5.90 -8.67
CA ALA A 152 -28.26 -7.22 -8.29
C ALA A 152 -26.88 -7.53 -8.88
N LYS A 153 -26.64 -7.19 -10.16
CA LYS A 153 -25.31 -7.34 -10.78
C LYS A 153 -24.27 -6.45 -10.10
N THR A 154 -24.66 -5.26 -9.67
CA THR A 154 -23.78 -4.32 -8.96
C THR A 154 -23.39 -4.86 -7.58
N MET A 155 -24.35 -5.41 -6.84
CA MET A 155 -24.10 -6.07 -5.56
C MET A 155 -23.17 -7.27 -5.71
N ALA A 156 -23.45 -8.16 -6.68
CA ALA A 156 -22.63 -9.34 -6.94
C ALA A 156 -21.19 -8.95 -7.31
N TYR A 157 -20.99 -7.90 -8.11
CA TYR A 157 -19.66 -7.38 -8.43
C TYR A 157 -18.94 -6.81 -7.19
N ALA A 158 -19.64 -6.08 -6.33
CA ALA A 158 -19.07 -5.52 -5.11
C ALA A 158 -18.63 -6.64 -4.13
N ILE A 159 -19.48 -7.66 -3.94
CA ILE A 159 -19.13 -8.86 -3.17
C ILE A 159 -17.91 -9.53 -3.82
N LYS A 160 -17.95 -9.84 -5.12
CA LYS A 160 -16.84 -10.54 -5.80
C LYS A 160 -15.51 -9.78 -5.72
N SER A 161 -15.52 -8.46 -5.77
CA SER A 161 -14.28 -7.65 -5.77
C SER A 161 -13.63 -7.49 -4.39
N SER A 162 -14.32 -7.78 -3.28
CA SER A 162 -13.75 -7.61 -1.94
C SER A 162 -14.33 -8.58 -0.91
N ALA A 163 -13.44 -9.36 -0.27
CA ALA A 163 -13.79 -10.20 0.87
C ALA A 163 -14.34 -9.38 2.05
N VAL A 164 -13.79 -8.17 2.28
CA VAL A 164 -14.30 -7.21 3.27
C VAL A 164 -15.75 -6.82 2.97
N VAL A 165 -16.10 -6.62 1.69
CA VAL A 165 -17.48 -6.31 1.27
C VAL A 165 -18.41 -7.48 1.52
N GLN A 166 -18.01 -8.69 1.14
CA GLN A 166 -18.79 -9.90 1.41
C GLN A 166 -19.08 -10.02 2.91
N HIS A 167 -18.03 -10.01 3.75
CA HIS A 167 -18.18 -10.16 5.18
C HIS A 167 -19.06 -9.08 5.82
N SER A 168 -18.83 -7.81 5.46
CA SER A 168 -19.59 -6.69 6.04
C SER A 168 -20.99 -6.54 5.45
N SER A 169 -21.33 -7.27 4.38
CA SER A 169 -22.71 -7.33 3.89
C SER A 169 -23.60 -8.22 4.77
N GLU A 170 -22.99 -9.12 5.53
CA GLU A 170 -23.67 -10.09 6.39
C GLU A 170 -23.55 -9.76 7.88
N ARG A 171 -22.55 -8.97 8.29
CA ARG A 171 -22.19 -8.71 9.70
C ARG A 171 -21.87 -7.23 9.96
N SER A 172 -21.78 -6.86 11.25
CA SER A 172 -21.58 -5.49 11.75
C SER A 172 -20.36 -4.75 11.15
N LEU A 173 -20.48 -3.43 11.04
CA LEU A 173 -19.64 -2.56 10.18
C LEU A 173 -18.45 -1.88 10.86
N GLY A 174 -18.03 -2.35 12.04
CA GLY A 174 -16.94 -1.75 12.83
C GLY A 174 -15.54 -2.03 12.27
N LEU A 175 -15.26 -1.58 11.05
CA LEU A 175 -13.99 -1.84 10.37
C LEU A 175 -12.88 -0.91 10.87
N ARG A 176 -11.77 -1.50 11.32
CA ARG A 176 -10.60 -0.78 11.81
C ARG A 176 -9.34 -1.24 11.06
N PRO A 177 -8.74 -0.37 10.21
CA PRO A 177 -7.50 -0.71 9.51
C PRO A 177 -6.28 -0.47 10.42
N THR A 178 -5.34 -1.41 10.45
CA THR A 178 -4.07 -1.30 11.17
C THR A 178 -2.90 -1.74 10.28
N ILE A 179 -1.75 -1.06 10.40
CA ILE A 179 -0.52 -1.47 9.69
C ILE A 179 0.13 -2.59 10.48
N ILE A 180 0.36 -3.73 9.83
CA ILE A 180 1.12 -4.85 10.39
C ILE A 180 2.61 -4.57 10.22
N CYS A 181 3.04 -4.35 8.97
CA CYS A 181 4.43 -4.02 8.66
C CYS A 181 4.56 -3.21 7.36
N ARG A 182 5.72 -2.60 7.18
CA ARG A 182 6.10 -1.86 5.96
C ARG A 182 7.07 -2.70 5.14
N GLU A 183 6.86 -2.71 3.83
CA GLU A 183 7.72 -3.37 2.86
C GLU A 183 7.54 -2.69 1.50
N ASN A 184 8.62 -2.15 0.93
CA ASN A 184 8.54 -1.38 -0.32
C ASN A 184 8.65 -2.29 -1.54
N GLN A 185 9.31 -3.44 -1.41
CA GLN A 185 9.44 -4.41 -2.49
C GLN A 185 8.13 -5.14 -2.71
N PHE A 186 7.57 -5.05 -3.91
CA PHE A 186 6.28 -5.65 -4.25
C PHE A 186 6.27 -7.17 -3.99
N THR A 187 7.29 -7.88 -4.46
CA THR A 187 7.39 -9.34 -4.29
C THR A 187 7.47 -9.73 -2.81
N LEU A 188 8.25 -9.00 -2.01
CA LEU A 188 8.35 -9.26 -0.57
C LEU A 188 7.04 -8.94 0.17
N ARG A 189 6.31 -7.89 -0.25
CA ARG A 189 4.96 -7.62 0.28
C ARG A 189 4.02 -8.77 0.02
N LYS A 190 4.04 -9.32 -1.19
CA LYS A 190 3.22 -10.47 -1.54
C LYS A 190 3.52 -11.68 -0.68
N ILE A 191 4.80 -12.00 -0.48
CA ILE A 191 5.23 -13.10 0.39
C ILE A 191 4.76 -12.86 1.83
N LYS A 192 4.98 -11.65 2.37
CA LYS A 192 4.55 -11.28 3.72
C LYS A 192 3.02 -11.39 3.89
N GLU A 193 2.24 -10.83 2.96
CA GLU A 193 0.78 -10.99 2.92
C GLU A 193 0.38 -12.46 3.01
N ALA A 194 1.00 -13.30 2.19
CA ALA A 194 0.68 -14.71 2.11
C ALA A 194 1.05 -15.48 3.39
N PHE A 195 2.12 -15.11 4.09
CA PHE A 195 2.43 -15.67 5.41
C PHE A 195 1.39 -15.29 6.46
N TYR A 196 1.00 -14.01 6.54
CA TYR A 196 -0.02 -13.57 7.50
C TYR A 196 -1.39 -14.20 7.21
N VAL A 197 -1.77 -14.38 5.95
CA VAL A 197 -3.04 -15.02 5.59
C VAL A 197 -3.05 -16.49 5.98
N ARG A 198 -1.96 -17.24 5.73
CA ARG A 198 -1.90 -18.69 5.99
C ARG A 198 -1.82 -19.06 7.47
N HIS A 199 -1.22 -18.20 8.29
CA HIS A 199 -0.93 -18.51 9.70
C HIS A 199 -1.86 -17.79 10.68
N ASN A 200 -2.95 -17.18 10.21
CA ASN A 200 -3.94 -16.53 11.05
C ASN A 200 -5.36 -16.81 10.53
N ASP A 201 -6.34 -16.80 11.42
CA ASP A 201 -7.75 -16.88 11.04
C ASP A 201 -8.19 -15.58 10.37
N THR A 202 -8.33 -15.63 9.05
CA THR A 202 -8.68 -14.47 8.23
C THR A 202 -9.87 -14.77 7.32
N ILE A 203 -10.64 -13.72 6.98
CA ILE A 203 -11.75 -13.78 6.02
C ILE A 203 -11.28 -13.74 4.56
N ASN A 204 -9.98 -13.85 4.33
CA ASN A 204 -9.40 -13.88 3.00
C ASN A 204 -9.94 -15.11 2.23
N ARG A 205 -10.19 -14.94 0.93
CA ARG A 205 -10.66 -16.04 0.06
C ARG A 205 -9.53 -16.87 -0.51
N GLU A 206 -8.33 -16.30 -0.54
CA GLU A 206 -7.14 -16.87 -1.16
C GLU A 206 -5.97 -16.74 -0.20
N ASN A 207 -5.05 -17.70 -0.24
CA ASN A 207 -3.88 -17.77 0.63
C ASN A 207 -2.71 -16.88 0.18
N GLY A 208 -2.91 -16.03 -0.83
CA GLY A 208 -1.86 -15.21 -1.43
C GLY A 208 -0.92 -15.99 -2.36
N VAL A 209 0.28 -15.47 -2.56
CA VAL A 209 1.30 -16.13 -3.42
C VAL A 209 1.78 -17.43 -2.83
N GLU A 210 2.14 -18.39 -3.67
CA GLU A 210 2.72 -19.68 -3.25
C GLU A 210 4.01 -19.45 -2.44
N VAL A 211 4.12 -20.14 -1.32
CA VAL A 211 5.31 -20.14 -0.45
C VAL A 211 5.60 -21.58 -0.06
N SER A 212 6.87 -21.94 0.03
CA SER A 212 7.28 -23.28 0.45
C SER A 212 6.82 -23.57 1.89
N GLU A 213 6.30 -24.77 2.12
CA GLU A 213 5.91 -25.24 3.45
C GLU A 213 7.11 -25.37 4.41
N ALA A 214 8.34 -25.37 3.90
CA ALA A 214 9.55 -25.33 4.73
C ALA A 214 9.60 -24.11 5.67
N TRP A 215 8.87 -23.04 5.35
CA TRP A 215 8.77 -21.85 6.19
C TRP A 215 7.78 -22.00 7.35
N THR A 216 6.83 -22.95 7.28
CA THR A 216 5.75 -23.12 8.27
C THR A 216 6.30 -23.38 9.67
N ASP A 217 7.22 -24.33 9.81
CA ASP A 217 7.84 -24.67 11.10
C ASP A 217 8.59 -23.48 11.71
N LEU A 218 9.30 -22.71 10.88
CA LEU A 218 10.01 -21.52 11.32
C LEU A 218 9.04 -20.45 11.81
N ILE A 219 7.96 -20.22 11.07
CA ILE A 219 6.95 -19.20 11.43
C ILE A 219 6.25 -19.57 12.73
N ILE A 220 5.87 -20.84 12.90
CA ILE A 220 5.24 -21.35 14.13
C ILE A 220 6.19 -21.17 15.32
N ARG A 221 7.44 -21.62 15.20
CA ARG A 221 8.44 -21.54 16.29
C ARG A 221 8.80 -20.11 16.67
N THR A 222 8.86 -19.20 15.71
CA THR A 222 9.26 -17.81 15.95
C THR A 222 8.09 -16.88 16.25
N SER A 223 6.84 -17.31 15.98
CA SER A 223 5.64 -16.47 16.07
C SER A 223 5.75 -15.15 15.29
N CYS A 224 6.62 -15.09 14.27
CA CYS A 224 6.94 -13.84 13.56
C CYS A 224 5.80 -13.29 12.69
N CYS A 225 4.76 -14.10 12.44
CA CYS A 225 3.57 -13.73 11.67
C CYS A 225 2.29 -13.76 12.50
N THR A 226 2.38 -13.86 13.83
CA THR A 226 1.21 -13.90 14.72
C THR A 226 0.60 -12.50 14.83
N LEU A 227 -0.68 -12.37 14.48
CA LEU A 227 -1.41 -11.11 14.66
C LEU A 227 -1.91 -11.01 16.09
N ALA A 228 -1.74 -9.83 16.69
CA ALA A 228 -2.39 -9.52 17.96
C ALA A 228 -3.92 -9.65 17.80
N PRO A 229 -4.65 -10.11 18.85
CA PRO A 229 -6.10 -10.22 18.84
C PRO A 229 -6.77 -8.93 18.34
#